data_AF-A0A5F2HUI5-F1
#
_entry.id   AF-A0A5F2HUI5-F1
#
_cell.length_a   1.000
_cell.length_b   1.000
_cell.length_c   1.000
_cell.angle_alpha   90.00
_cell.angle_beta   90.00
_cell.angle_gamma   90.00
#
_symmetry.space_group_name_H-M   'P 1'
#
loop_
_entity.id
_entity.type
_entity.pdbx_description
1 polymer ?
#
loop_
_entity_poly.entity_id
_entity_poly.type
_entity_poly.pdbx_seq_one_letter_code
_entity_poly.pdbx_strand_id
1 'polypeptide(L)'
;GALAAFDSYLPRVARFTLWQALLSTLLSVAPALLVARALSRLLEFPGRRLVLQLFTVPLALPAIVAALGILALYGRAGYFAGVFARLGGGEWPGI
;
A
#
# COMPACT_ATOMS: atom_id res chain seq x y z
N GLY A 1 12.59 30.79 -12.92
CA GLY A 1 12.60 30.33 -14.33
C GLY A 1 12.58 28.81 -14.35
N ALA A 2 11.98 28.18 -15.36
CA ALA A 2 11.85 26.73 -15.47
C ALA A 2 13.18 25.99 -15.22
N LEU A 3 14.30 26.53 -15.68
CA LEU A 3 15.66 25.99 -15.49
C LEU A 3 16.07 25.84 -14.01
N ALA A 4 15.66 26.74 -13.11
CA ALA A 4 15.96 26.64 -11.69
C ALA A 4 15.16 25.55 -10.96
N ALA A 5 14.02 25.13 -11.52
CA ALA A 5 13.25 23.99 -11.01
C ALA A 5 13.92 22.64 -11.36
N PHE A 6 14.68 22.57 -12.47
CA PHE A 6 15.43 21.37 -12.82
C PHE A 6 16.61 21.11 -11.85
N ASP A 7 17.25 22.15 -11.32
CA ASP A 7 18.47 22.04 -10.51
C ASP A 7 18.27 21.34 -9.15
N SER A 8 17.10 21.48 -8.51
CA SER A 8 16.92 20.99 -7.14
C SER A 8 15.58 20.29 -6.86
N TYR A 9 14.51 20.63 -7.59
CA TYR A 9 13.20 20.03 -7.35
C TYR A 9 13.08 18.63 -7.97
N LEU A 10 13.44 18.47 -9.25
CA LEU A 10 13.37 17.18 -9.93
C LEU A 10 14.19 16.06 -9.28
N PRO A 11 15.49 16.24 -8.94
CA PRO A 11 16.25 15.16 -8.30
C PRO A 11 15.67 14.80 -6.91
N ARG A 12 15.12 15.77 -6.18
CA ARG A 12 14.47 15.53 -4.88
C ARG A 12 13.21 14.70 -5.03
N VAL A 13 12.31 15.08 -5.95
CA VAL A 13 11.07 14.35 -6.20
C VAL A 13 11.37 12.96 -6.76
N ALA A 14 12.28 12.86 -7.75
CA ALA A 14 12.69 11.58 -8.31
C ALA A 14 13.25 10.64 -7.23
N ARG A 15 14.15 11.13 -6.37
CA ARG A 15 14.70 10.34 -5.26
C ARG A 15 13.60 9.88 -4.29
N PHE A 16 12.67 10.77 -3.93
CA PHE A 16 11.55 10.42 -3.06
C PHE A 16 10.66 9.34 -3.68
N THR A 17 10.23 9.52 -4.93
CA THR A 17 9.38 8.58 -5.64
C THR A 17 10.07 7.23 -5.86
N LEU A 18 11.37 7.23 -6.21
CA LEU A 18 12.14 6.00 -6.40
C LEU A 18 12.29 5.23 -5.09
N TRP A 19 12.63 5.90 -3.99
CA TRP A 19 12.69 5.25 -2.68
C TRP A 19 11.33 4.70 -2.24
N GLN A 20 10.26 5.47 -2.44
CA GLN A 20 8.91 5.04 -2.11
C GLN A 20 8.50 3.83 -2.96
N ALA A 21 8.74 3.86 -4.27
CA ALA A 21 8.44 2.76 -5.19
C ALA A 21 9.24 1.50 -4.86
N LEU A 22 10.52 1.64 -4.50
CA LEU A 22 11.36 0.52 -4.07
C LEU A 22 10.83 -0.11 -2.79
N LEU A 23 10.57 0.69 -1.76
CA LEU A 23 10.00 0.21 -0.49
C LEU A 23 8.64 -0.48 -0.72
N SER A 24 7.77 0.13 -1.52
CA SER A 24 6.47 -0.46 -1.87
C SER A 24 6.65 -1.79 -2.59
N THR A 25 7.59 -1.87 -3.54
CA THR A 25 7.86 -3.10 -4.29
C THR A 25 8.35 -4.20 -3.37
N LEU A 26 9.30 -3.91 -2.48
CA LEU A 26 9.83 -4.88 -1.52
C LEU A 26 8.73 -5.38 -0.56
N LEU A 27 7.93 -4.46 -0.01
CA LEU A 27 6.81 -4.78 0.87
C LEU A 27 5.73 -5.62 0.18
N SER A 28 5.48 -5.39 -1.11
CA SER A 28 4.51 -6.20 -1.89
C SER A 28 5.08 -7.55 -2.32
N VAL A 29 6.33 -7.60 -2.80
CA VAL A 29 6.93 -8.81 -3.38
C VAL A 29 7.25 -9.84 -2.29
N ALA A 30 7.72 -9.44 -1.12
CA ALA A 30 8.07 -10.36 -0.04
C ALA A 30 6.92 -11.35 0.32
N PRO A 31 5.69 -10.89 0.65
CA PRO A 31 4.56 -11.80 0.88
C PRO A 31 4.08 -12.45 -0.42
N ALA A 32 4.15 -11.75 -1.57
CA ALA A 32 3.74 -12.34 -2.86
C ALA A 32 4.57 -13.58 -3.23
N LEU A 33 5.87 -13.60 -2.92
CA LEU A 33 6.72 -14.77 -3.14
C LEU A 33 6.30 -15.96 -2.28
N LEU A 34 5.92 -15.72 -1.01
CA LEU A 34 5.40 -16.77 -0.14
C LEU A 34 4.09 -17.35 -0.69
N VAL A 35 3.18 -16.47 -1.12
CA VAL A 35 1.90 -16.84 -1.73
C VAL A 35 2.11 -17.60 -3.05
N ALA A 36 2.98 -17.11 -3.93
CA ALA A 36 3.30 -17.76 -5.20
C ALA A 36 3.93 -19.15 -4.98
N ARG A 37 4.78 -19.30 -3.96
CA ARG A 37 5.33 -20.60 -3.59
C ARG A 37 4.27 -21.54 -3.01
N ALA A 38 3.35 -21.04 -2.20
CA ALA A 38 2.25 -21.84 -1.68
C ALA A 38 1.34 -22.33 -2.83
N LEU A 39 0.96 -21.45 -3.76
CA LEU A 39 0.11 -21.82 -4.91
C LEU A 39 0.79 -22.78 -5.90
N SER A 40 2.12 -22.70 -6.05
CA SER A 40 2.85 -23.56 -7.00
C SER A 40 3.21 -24.93 -6.41
N ARG A 41 3.44 -25.02 -5.10
CA ARG A 41 3.88 -26.28 -4.46
C ARG A 41 2.75 -27.09 -3.83
N LEU A 42 1.63 -26.47 -3.46
CA LEU A 42 0.48 -27.19 -2.90
C LEU A 42 -0.61 -27.33 -3.96
N LEU A 43 -0.89 -28.58 -4.36
CA LEU A 43 -1.96 -28.92 -5.30
C LEU A 43 -3.35 -28.51 -4.76
N GLU A 44 -3.55 -28.66 -3.46
CA GLU A 44 -4.77 -28.26 -2.74
C GLU A 44 -4.49 -27.10 -1.78
N PHE A 45 -4.16 -25.91 -2.30
CA PHE A 45 -4.08 -24.70 -1.47
C PHE A 45 -5.50 -24.19 -1.15
N PRO A 46 -6.02 -24.31 0.09
CA PRO A 46 -7.41 -23.97 0.42
C PRO A 46 -7.74 -22.49 0.18
N GLY A 47 -6.74 -21.60 0.19
CA GLY A 47 -6.89 -20.16 -0.08
C GLY A 47 -6.80 -19.75 -1.55
N ARG A 48 -6.62 -20.69 -2.49
CA ARG A 48 -6.34 -20.37 -3.90
C ARG A 48 -7.40 -19.49 -4.55
N ARG A 49 -8.68 -19.84 -4.36
CA ARG A 49 -9.81 -19.08 -4.93
C ARG A 49 -9.86 -17.66 -4.37
N LEU A 50 -9.64 -17.51 -3.07
CA LEU A 50 -9.64 -16.20 -2.40
C LEU A 50 -8.50 -15.32 -2.89
N VAL A 51 -7.27 -15.86 -3.02
CA VAL A 51 -6.13 -15.12 -3.57
C VAL A 51 -6.40 -14.66 -5.01
N LEU A 52 -6.96 -15.53 -5.85
CA LEU A 52 -7.31 -15.18 -7.22
C LEU A 52 -8.40 -14.10 -7.28
N GLN A 53 -9.40 -14.16 -6.40
CA GLN A 53 -10.42 -13.11 -6.29
C GLN A 53 -9.83 -11.78 -5.81
N LEU A 54 -8.94 -11.81 -4.82
CA LEU A 54 -8.26 -10.60 -4.35
C LEU A 54 -7.46 -9.93 -5.47
N PHE A 55 -6.85 -10.68 -6.40
CA PHE A 55 -6.20 -10.08 -7.56
C PHE A 55 -7.17 -9.36 -8.51
N THR A 56 -8.42 -9.77 -8.60
CA THR A 56 -9.41 -9.04 -9.43
C THR A 56 -9.87 -7.73 -8.81
N VAL A 57 -9.81 -7.59 -7.49
CA VAL A 57 -10.31 -6.41 -6.77
C VAL A 57 -9.59 -5.12 -7.20
N PRO A 58 -8.25 -5.01 -7.16
CA PRO A 58 -7.54 -3.81 -7.61
C PRO A 58 -7.76 -3.49 -9.08
N LEU A 59 -7.96 -4.50 -9.95
CA LEU A 59 -8.17 -4.28 -11.38
C LEU A 59 -9.56 -3.69 -11.69
N ALA A 60 -10.57 -4.05 -10.91
CA ALA A 60 -11.93 -3.59 -11.12
C ALA A 60 -12.26 -2.29 -10.37
N LEU A 61 -11.51 -1.97 -9.30
CA LEU A 61 -11.78 -0.82 -8.46
C LEU A 61 -11.33 0.49 -9.12
N PRO A 62 -12.19 1.52 -9.17
CA PRO A 62 -11.77 2.87 -9.54
C PRO A 62 -10.74 3.43 -8.54
N ALA A 63 -9.78 4.21 -9.04
CA ALA A 63 -8.72 4.80 -8.21
C ALA A 63 -9.25 5.62 -7.02
N ILE A 64 -10.33 6.38 -7.24
CA ILE A 64 -10.95 7.18 -6.17
C ILE A 64 -11.57 6.31 -5.06
N VAL A 65 -12.16 5.16 -5.43
CA VAL A 65 -12.76 4.22 -4.46
C VAL A 65 -11.65 3.59 -3.61
N ALA A 66 -10.52 3.26 -4.24
CA ALA A 66 -9.35 2.78 -3.50
C ALA A 66 -8.82 3.84 -2.51
N ALA A 67 -8.71 5.10 -2.93
CA ALA A 67 -8.28 6.19 -2.05
C ALA A 67 -9.24 6.41 -0.87
N LEU A 68 -10.56 6.40 -1.12
CA LEU A 68 -11.57 6.49 -0.07
C LEU A 68 -11.54 5.28 0.88
N GLY A 69 -11.30 4.08 0.37
CA GLY A 69 -11.12 2.88 1.19
C GLY A 69 -9.92 2.99 2.12
N ILE A 70 -8.78 3.48 1.63
CA ILE A 70 -7.60 3.75 2.46
C ILE A 70 -7.93 4.79 3.53
N LEU A 71 -8.62 5.88 3.16
CA LEU A 71 -9.03 6.92 4.11
C LEU A 71 -10.00 6.38 5.17
N ALA A 72 -10.93 5.50 4.81
CA ALA A 72 -11.85 4.88 5.76
C ALA A 72 -11.14 3.91 6.72
N LEU A 73 -10.05 3.26 6.31
CA LEU A 73 -9.26 2.38 7.17
C LEU A 73 -8.29 3.14 8.07
N TYR A 74 -7.52 4.06 7.48
CA TYR A 74 -6.33 4.69 8.10
C TYR A 74 -6.51 6.19 8.41
N GLY A 75 -7.63 6.79 8.01
CA GLY A 75 -7.93 8.18 8.35
C GLY A 75 -8.17 8.39 9.85
N ARG A 76 -8.30 9.65 10.24
CA ARG A 76 -8.43 10.06 11.66
C ARG A 76 -9.58 9.39 12.41
N ALA A 77 -10.72 9.18 11.77
CA ALA A 77 -11.87 8.46 12.32
C ALA A 77 -12.03 7.06 11.68
N GLY A 78 -10.95 6.51 11.12
CA GLY A 78 -10.96 5.23 10.42
C GLY A 78 -11.01 4.05 11.37
N TYR A 79 -11.29 2.86 10.83
CA TYR A 79 -11.44 1.62 11.61
C TYR A 79 -10.25 1.31 12.52
N PHE A 80 -9.03 1.64 12.11
CA PHE A 80 -7.82 1.38 12.90
C PHE A 80 -7.40 2.53 13.82
N ALA A 81 -8.06 3.70 13.75
CA ALA A 81 -7.67 4.88 14.53
C ALA A 81 -7.61 4.61 16.03
N GLY A 82 -8.62 3.92 16.59
CA GLY A 82 -8.65 3.55 18.00
C GLY A 82 -7.58 2.54 18.41
N VAL A 83 -7.17 1.63 17.50
CA VAL A 83 -6.09 0.66 17.75
C VAL A 83 -4.75 1.37 17.79
N PHE A 84 -4.49 2.26 16.83
CA PHE A 84 -3.26 3.05 16.80
C PHE A 84 -3.17 4.02 17.97
N ALA A 85 -4.27 4.64 18.39
CA ALA A 85 -4.29 5.52 19.56
C ALA A 85 -3.92 4.78 20.85
N ARG A 86 -4.42 3.54 21.00
CA ARG A 86 -4.10 2.67 22.14
C ARG A 86 -2.64 2.21 22.15
N LEU A 87 -2.07 1.92 20.98
CA LEU A 87 -0.67 1.51 20.86
C LEU A 87 0.33 2.67 20.93
N GLY A 88 -0.09 3.87 20.51
CA GLY A 88 0.75 5.08 20.43
C GLY A 88 0.69 6.02 21.63
N GLY A 89 -0.19 5.77 22.62
CA GLY A 89 -0.27 6.55 23.86
C GLY A 89 -1.04 7.88 23.76
N GLY A 90 -1.82 8.08 22.70
CA GLY A 90 -2.62 9.29 22.49
C GLY A 90 -3.37 9.26 21.16
N GLU A 91 -4.38 10.12 21.00
CA GLU A 91 -5.06 10.25 19.71
C GLU A 91 -4.08 10.82 18.67
N TRP A 92 -3.84 10.08 17.59
CA TRP A 92 -3.01 10.53 16.48
C TRP A 92 -3.55 11.87 15.97
N PRO A 93 -2.80 12.99 16.11
CA PRO A 93 -3.20 14.27 15.53
C PRO A 93 -2.91 14.16 14.04
N GLY A 94 -3.85 13.56 13.31
CA GLY A 94 -3.83 13.59 11.85
C GLY A 94 -3.83 15.04 11.35
N ILE A 95 -3.58 15.21 10.05
CA ILE A 95 -3.98 16.45 9.36
C ILE A 95 -5.50 16.60 9.37
#